data_AF-A0A3M8T872-F1
#
_entry.id   AF-A0A3M8T872-F1
#
_cell.length_a   1.000
_cell.length_b   1.000
_cell.length_c   1.000
_cell.angle_alpha   90.00
_cell.angle_beta   90.00
_cell.angle_gamma   90.00
#
_symmetry.space_group_name_H-M   'P 1'
#
loop_
_entity.id
_entity.type
_entity.pdbx_description
1 polymer ?
#
loop_
_entity_poly.entity_id
_entity_poly.type
_entity_poly.pdbx_seq_one_letter_code
_entity_poly.pdbx_strand_id
1 'polypeptide(L)'
;MRYEELTGQVQARAQLPDRQAAERTVRATLETLAERIPGGLADHLAAQLPAEAAEPIRRVIASHEGSPEQRAHHRDHGERFDLTGFAGRVAWRAESTEEEAIREASACFEVLDSAVAPELMEKVYGALPNDIRELLPAARAIQPKDAGAGGAGAGEAEGRGGADG
;
A
#
# COMPACT_ATOMS: atom_id res chain seq x y z
N MET A 1 -14.47 7.26 -10.83
CA MET A 1 -15.32 6.16 -10.28
C MET A 1 -16.30 6.76 -9.26
N ARG A 2 -17.52 6.23 -9.12
CA ARG A 2 -18.46 6.63 -8.04
C ARG A 2 -18.30 5.74 -6.81
N TYR A 3 -18.75 6.18 -5.62
CA TYR A 3 -18.63 5.39 -4.39
C TYR A 3 -19.32 4.03 -4.50
N GLU A 4 -20.56 4.00 -5.01
CA GLU A 4 -21.33 2.77 -5.15
C GLU A 4 -20.68 1.75 -6.09
N GLU A 5 -20.02 2.25 -7.14
CA GLU A 5 -19.27 1.44 -8.09
C GLU A 5 -18.02 0.86 -7.43
N LEU A 6 -17.30 1.67 -6.64
CA LEU A 6 -16.14 1.22 -5.87
C LEU A 6 -16.55 0.12 -4.88
N THR A 7 -17.57 0.35 -4.06
CA THR A 7 -18.03 -0.63 -3.06
C THR A 7 -18.59 -1.89 -3.73
N GLY A 8 -19.31 -1.76 -4.85
CA GLY A 8 -19.82 -2.91 -5.60
C GLY A 8 -18.71 -3.76 -6.21
N GLN A 9 -17.65 -3.13 -6.73
CA GLN A 9 -16.48 -3.84 -7.24
C GLN A 9 -15.71 -4.56 -6.13
N VAL A 10 -15.57 -3.93 -4.95
CA VAL A 10 -14.94 -4.56 -3.78
C VAL A 10 -15.79 -5.74 -3.30
N GLN A 11 -17.11 -5.57 -3.18
CA GLN A 11 -18.02 -6.63 -2.78
C GLN A 11 -17.89 -7.88 -3.67
N ALA A 12 -17.89 -7.67 -4.99
CA ALA A 12 -17.80 -8.76 -5.96
C ALA A 12 -16.45 -9.49 -5.89
N ARG A 13 -15.33 -8.75 -5.75
CA ARG A 13 -13.99 -9.34 -5.69
C ARG A 13 -13.69 -10.05 -4.38
N ALA A 14 -14.07 -9.43 -3.26
CA ALA A 14 -13.84 -9.98 -1.92
C ALA A 14 -14.86 -11.06 -1.52
N GLN A 15 -15.91 -11.27 -2.34
CA GLN A 15 -17.03 -12.18 -2.10
C GLN A 15 -17.77 -11.85 -0.79
N LEU A 16 -18.00 -10.55 -0.56
CA LEU A 16 -18.63 -10.07 0.66
C LEU A 16 -20.14 -10.34 0.68
N PRO A 17 -20.71 -10.65 1.85
CA PRO A 17 -22.09 -11.10 1.97
C PRO A 17 -23.11 -10.02 1.57
N ASP A 18 -22.76 -8.76 1.78
CA ASP A 18 -23.66 -7.63 1.54
C ASP A 18 -22.89 -6.31 1.34
N ARG A 19 -23.65 -5.26 0.97
CA ARG A 19 -23.10 -3.92 0.72
C ARG A 19 -22.53 -3.26 1.98
N GLN A 20 -23.11 -3.51 3.16
CA GLN A 20 -22.60 -2.94 4.40
C GLN A 20 -21.25 -3.53 4.79
N ALA A 21 -21.05 -4.83 4.56
CA ALA A 21 -19.73 -5.46 4.67
C ALA A 21 -18.72 -4.79 3.73
N ALA A 22 -19.09 -4.57 2.46
CA ALA A 22 -18.20 -3.88 1.50
C ALA A 22 -17.85 -2.44 1.90
N GLU A 23 -18.83 -1.66 2.38
CA GLU A 23 -18.59 -0.30 2.88
C GLU A 23 -17.68 -0.30 4.11
N ARG A 24 -17.86 -1.25 5.05
CA ARG A 24 -16.98 -1.41 6.22
C ARG A 24 -15.57 -1.80 5.82
N THR A 25 -15.41 -2.77 4.93
CA THR A 25 -14.12 -3.20 4.38
C THR A 25 -13.38 -2.04 3.73
N VAL A 26 -14.04 -1.31 2.81
CA VAL A 26 -13.44 -0.14 2.14
C VAL A 26 -12.96 0.89 3.15
N ARG A 27 -13.83 1.23 4.11
CA ARG A 27 -13.51 2.20 5.16
C ARG A 27 -12.32 1.72 6.01
N ALA A 28 -12.33 0.46 6.44
CA ALA A 28 -11.28 -0.15 7.26
C ALA A 28 -9.93 -0.15 6.55
N THR A 29 -9.91 -0.54 5.27
CA THR A 29 -8.69 -0.57 4.46
C THR A 29 -8.15 0.85 4.22
N LEU A 30 -9.00 1.81 3.84
CA LEU A 30 -8.56 3.18 3.57
C LEU A 30 -8.08 3.92 4.82
N GLU A 31 -8.72 3.70 5.96
CA GLU A 31 -8.28 4.24 7.25
C GLU A 31 -6.90 3.69 7.62
N THR A 32 -6.73 2.36 7.55
CA THR A 32 -5.45 1.70 7.87
C THR A 32 -4.34 2.07 6.88
N LEU A 33 -4.69 2.25 5.60
CA LEU A 33 -3.74 2.71 4.58
C LEU A 33 -3.27 4.14 4.84
N ALA A 34 -4.19 5.04 5.22
CA ALA A 34 -3.88 6.42 5.56
C ALA A 34 -2.97 6.54 6.79
N GLU A 35 -3.10 5.62 7.76
CA GLU A 35 -2.19 5.53 8.90
C GLU A 35 -0.78 5.11 8.46
N ARG A 36 -0.67 4.25 7.45
CA ARG A 36 0.61 3.65 7.04
C ARG A 36 1.46 4.53 6.13
N ILE A 37 0.84 5.36 5.28
CA ILE A 37 1.55 6.16 4.28
C ILE A 37 1.78 7.60 4.75
N PRO A 38 2.72 8.35 4.14
CA PRO A 38 2.89 9.78 4.44
C PRO A 38 1.59 10.56 4.25
N GLY A 39 1.30 11.50 5.14
CA GLY A 39 0.05 12.26 5.16
C GLY A 39 -0.20 13.03 3.85
N GLY A 40 0.84 13.60 3.25
CA GLY A 40 0.71 14.26 1.94
C GLY A 40 0.31 13.29 0.81
N LEU A 41 0.76 12.04 0.89
CA LEU A 41 0.37 11.00 -0.06
C LEU A 41 -1.08 10.54 0.18
N ALA A 42 -1.47 10.43 1.45
CA ALA A 42 -2.86 10.16 1.85
C ALA A 42 -3.82 11.28 1.37
N ASP A 43 -3.41 12.55 1.47
CA ASP A 43 -4.18 13.69 0.93
C ASP A 43 -4.37 13.58 -0.59
N HIS A 44 -3.30 13.25 -1.32
CA HIS A 44 -3.40 13.05 -2.77
C HIS A 44 -4.32 11.86 -3.13
N LEU A 45 -4.27 10.78 -2.36
CA LEU A 45 -5.16 9.64 -2.53
C LEU A 45 -6.63 10.04 -2.29
N ALA A 46 -6.91 10.74 -1.19
CA ALA A 46 -8.24 11.24 -0.86
C ALA A 46 -8.81 12.19 -1.93
N ALA A 47 -7.95 12.95 -2.63
CA ALA A 47 -8.38 13.85 -3.70
C ALA A 47 -8.84 13.14 -4.99
N GLN A 48 -8.46 11.88 -5.19
CA GLN A 48 -8.84 11.06 -6.36
C GLN A 48 -10.05 10.17 -6.09
N LEU A 49 -10.46 10.03 -4.83
CA LEU A 49 -11.55 9.16 -4.41
C LEU A 49 -12.88 9.90 -4.27
N PRO A 50 -14.02 9.18 -4.39
CA PRO A 50 -15.33 9.68 -4.00
C PRO A 50 -15.32 10.20 -2.56
N ALA A 51 -16.14 11.23 -2.26
CA ALA A 51 -16.16 11.89 -0.97
C ALA A 51 -16.33 10.91 0.22
N GLU A 52 -17.20 9.92 0.07
CA GLU A 52 -17.50 8.91 1.08
C GLU A 52 -16.30 7.97 1.34
N ALA A 53 -15.51 7.66 0.31
CA ALA A 53 -14.27 6.89 0.44
C ALA A 53 -13.09 7.75 0.93
N ALA A 54 -13.08 9.04 0.60
CA ALA A 54 -12.06 9.99 1.05
C ALA A 54 -12.20 10.34 2.54
N GLU A 55 -13.40 10.28 3.09
CA GLU A 55 -13.71 10.66 4.48
C GLU A 55 -12.88 9.90 5.54
N PRO A 56 -12.76 8.56 5.54
CA PRO A 56 -11.89 7.86 6.49
C PRO A 56 -10.43 8.29 6.40
N ILE A 57 -9.92 8.59 5.20
CA ILE A 57 -8.54 9.06 5.00
C ILE A 57 -8.38 10.45 5.63
N ARG A 58 -9.31 11.37 5.31
CA ARG A 58 -9.28 12.75 5.85
C ARG A 58 -9.38 12.77 7.36
N ARG A 59 -10.18 11.87 7.95
CA ARG A 59 -10.27 11.72 9.41
C ARG A 59 -8.91 11.35 10.02
N VAL A 60 -8.18 10.40 9.44
CA VAL A 60 -6.83 10.03 9.90
C VAL A 60 -5.85 11.19 9.79
N ILE A 61 -5.89 11.94 8.67
CA ILE A 61 -5.01 13.10 8.45
C ILE A 61 -5.32 14.22 9.46
N ALA A 62 -6.60 14.42 9.79
CA ALA A 62 -7.06 15.42 10.75
C ALA A 62 -6.85 14.99 12.22
N SER A 63 -6.62 13.71 12.51
CA SER A 63 -6.39 13.23 13.87
C SER A 63 -5.18 13.93 14.49
N HIS A 64 -5.41 14.59 15.62
CA HIS A 64 -4.43 15.41 16.33
C HIS A 64 -3.75 14.69 17.49
N GLU A 65 -3.66 13.35 17.44
CA GLU A 65 -3.06 12.58 18.52
C GLU A 65 -1.53 12.72 18.48
N GLY A 66 -0.93 13.03 19.64
CA GLY A 66 0.52 13.15 19.81
C GLY A 66 1.09 14.57 19.85
N SER A 67 2.39 14.66 20.16
CA SER A 67 3.11 15.94 20.22
C SER A 67 3.26 16.58 18.83
N PRO A 68 3.54 17.89 18.72
CA PRO A 68 3.79 18.54 17.43
C PRO A 68 4.86 17.85 16.56
N GLU A 69 5.91 17.33 17.22
CA GLU A 69 7.00 16.60 16.57
C GLU A 69 6.56 15.23 16.07
N GLN A 70 5.80 14.49 16.88
CA GLN A 70 5.23 13.19 16.48
C GLN A 70 4.27 13.36 15.30
N ARG A 71 3.45 14.41 15.30
CA ARG A 71 2.57 14.74 14.18
C ARG A 71 3.33 15.06 12.90
N ALA A 72 4.44 15.80 12.99
CA ALA A 72 5.30 16.06 11.83
C ALA A 72 5.93 14.76 11.31
N HIS A 73 6.48 13.94 12.19
CA HIS A 73 7.07 12.66 11.82
C HIS A 73 6.06 11.70 11.18
N HIS A 74 4.85 11.57 11.74
CA HIS A 74 3.78 10.77 11.15
C HIS A 74 3.35 11.29 9.77
N ARG A 75 3.25 12.61 9.59
CA ARG A 75 2.94 13.17 8.26
C ARG A 75 4.01 12.87 7.23
N ASP A 76 5.27 12.82 7.63
CA ASP A 76 6.38 12.57 6.70
C ASP A 76 6.59 11.08 6.40
N HIS A 77 6.30 10.18 7.35
CA HIS A 77 6.69 8.77 7.25
C HIS A 77 5.55 7.75 7.34
N GLY A 78 4.36 8.17 7.80
CA GLY A 78 3.31 7.25 8.24
C GLY A 78 3.68 6.52 9.54
N GLU A 79 2.70 5.80 10.10
CA GLU A 79 2.90 4.90 11.22
C GLU A 79 3.62 3.63 10.78
N ARG A 80 4.44 3.04 11.66
CA ARG A 80 5.19 1.82 11.34
C ARG A 80 4.48 0.59 11.86
N PHE A 81 3.91 -0.19 10.95
CA PHE A 81 3.45 -1.55 11.18
C PHE A 81 3.63 -2.41 9.93
N ASP A 82 3.64 -3.74 10.13
CA ASP A 82 3.85 -4.77 9.12
C ASP A 82 2.50 -5.31 8.58
N LEU A 83 2.55 -6.36 7.75
CA LEU A 83 1.35 -6.98 7.19
C LEU A 83 0.40 -7.50 8.28
N THR A 84 0.93 -8.11 9.34
CA THR A 84 0.14 -8.62 10.47
C THR A 84 -0.59 -7.48 11.17
N GLY A 85 0.10 -6.38 11.45
CA GLY A 85 -0.49 -5.18 12.03
C GLY A 85 -1.54 -4.53 11.11
N PHE A 86 -1.29 -4.54 9.80
CA PHE A 86 -2.24 -4.05 8.80
C PHE A 86 -3.51 -4.92 8.79
N ALA A 87 -3.35 -6.23 8.68
CA ALA A 87 -4.45 -7.20 8.66
C ALA A 87 -5.27 -7.16 9.95
N GLY A 88 -4.61 -7.12 11.12
CA GLY A 88 -5.29 -7.03 12.42
C GLY A 88 -6.11 -5.74 12.59
N ARG A 89 -5.60 -4.60 12.10
CA ARG A 89 -6.34 -3.32 12.10
C ARG A 89 -7.54 -3.36 11.18
N VAL A 90 -7.38 -3.89 9.96
CA VAL A 90 -8.49 -4.03 9.01
C VAL A 90 -9.54 -4.98 9.57
N ALA A 91 -9.13 -6.14 10.10
CA ALA A 91 -10.00 -7.13 10.72
C ALA A 91 -10.82 -6.54 11.87
N TRP A 92 -10.17 -5.81 12.77
CA TRP A 92 -10.85 -5.15 13.89
C TRP A 92 -11.88 -4.11 13.43
N ARG A 93 -11.56 -3.32 12.39
CA ARG A 93 -12.45 -2.28 11.85
C ARG A 93 -13.58 -2.82 10.96
N ALA A 94 -13.33 -3.92 10.27
CA ALA A 94 -14.28 -4.58 9.37
C ALA A 94 -15.16 -5.62 10.09
N GLU A 95 -14.82 -5.96 11.34
CA GLU A 95 -15.42 -7.06 12.12
C GLU A 95 -15.28 -8.40 11.40
N SER A 96 -14.08 -8.65 10.84
CA SER A 96 -13.72 -9.86 10.12
C SER A 96 -12.55 -10.57 10.80
N THR A 97 -12.20 -11.76 10.33
CA THR A 97 -10.94 -12.43 10.69
C THR A 97 -9.75 -11.80 9.95
N GLU A 98 -8.53 -12.06 10.43
CA GLU A 98 -7.30 -11.61 9.75
C GLU A 98 -7.16 -12.20 8.34
N GLU A 99 -7.54 -13.47 8.16
CA GLU A 99 -7.52 -14.14 6.86
C GLU A 99 -8.49 -13.50 5.86
N GLU A 100 -9.69 -13.14 6.32
CA GLU A 100 -10.66 -12.39 5.53
C GLU A 100 -10.16 -10.98 5.23
N ALA A 101 -9.59 -10.30 6.22
CA ALA A 101 -9.05 -8.94 6.08
C ALA A 101 -7.93 -8.87 5.04
N ILE A 102 -7.08 -9.89 4.94
CA ILE A 102 -6.04 -10.01 3.91
C ILE A 102 -6.70 -10.08 2.52
N ARG A 103 -7.64 -11.00 2.31
CA ARG A 103 -8.35 -11.16 1.03
C ARG A 103 -9.10 -9.89 0.63
N GLU A 104 -9.79 -9.30 1.59
CA GLU A 104 -10.58 -8.08 1.45
C GLU A 104 -9.71 -6.87 1.12
N ALA A 105 -8.57 -6.71 1.80
CA ALA A 105 -7.62 -5.64 1.52
C ALA A 105 -7.02 -5.77 0.11
N SER A 106 -6.66 -6.99 -0.32
CA SER A 106 -6.17 -7.22 -1.68
C SER A 106 -7.21 -6.84 -2.73
N ALA A 107 -8.47 -7.22 -2.52
CA ALA A 107 -9.58 -6.82 -3.40
C ALA A 107 -9.78 -5.30 -3.43
N CYS A 108 -9.68 -4.62 -2.28
CA CYS A 108 -9.68 -3.16 -2.20
C CYS A 108 -8.53 -2.55 -3.01
N PHE A 109 -7.30 -3.06 -2.88
CA PHE A 109 -6.15 -2.54 -3.62
C PHE A 109 -6.30 -2.68 -5.13
N GLU A 110 -6.87 -3.80 -5.62
CA GLU A 110 -7.19 -3.95 -7.05
C GLU A 110 -8.19 -2.90 -7.56
N VAL A 111 -9.22 -2.60 -6.76
CA VAL A 111 -10.21 -1.59 -7.13
C VAL A 111 -9.59 -0.19 -7.09
N LEU A 112 -8.76 0.10 -6.10
CA LEU A 112 -8.03 1.37 -6.00
C LEU A 112 -7.06 1.57 -7.17
N ASP A 113 -6.36 0.53 -7.62
CA ASP A 113 -5.48 0.58 -8.80
C ASP A 113 -6.24 0.98 -10.07
N SER A 114 -7.53 0.63 -10.15
CA SER A 114 -8.41 1.02 -11.26
C SER A 114 -9.10 2.38 -11.05
N ALA A 115 -9.23 2.83 -9.80
CA ALA A 115 -9.97 4.04 -9.44
C ALA A 115 -9.08 5.30 -9.41
N VAL A 116 -7.78 5.13 -9.23
CA VAL A 116 -6.80 6.19 -8.97
C VAL A 116 -5.76 6.23 -10.09
N ALA A 117 -5.17 7.41 -10.34
CA ALA A 117 -4.11 7.55 -11.34
C ALA A 117 -2.93 6.59 -11.06
N PRO A 118 -2.39 5.92 -12.10
CA PRO A 118 -1.37 4.89 -11.91
C PRO A 118 -0.09 5.44 -11.29
N GLU A 119 0.29 6.69 -11.58
CA GLU A 119 1.47 7.33 -11.01
C GLU A 119 1.33 7.59 -9.50
N LEU A 120 0.10 7.82 -9.03
CA LEU A 120 -0.17 8.00 -7.62
C LEU A 120 -0.14 6.65 -6.89
N MET A 121 -0.74 5.61 -7.48
CA MET A 121 -0.71 4.27 -6.92
C MET A 121 0.73 3.72 -6.81
N GLU A 122 1.59 3.97 -7.80
CA GLU A 122 3.02 3.63 -7.71
C GLU A 122 3.71 4.28 -6.50
N LYS A 123 3.39 5.55 -6.21
CA LYS A 123 3.92 6.23 -5.02
C LYS A 123 3.38 5.62 -3.73
N VAL A 124 2.09 5.29 -3.68
CA VAL A 124 1.47 4.60 -2.54
C VAL A 124 2.18 3.27 -2.28
N TYR A 125 2.39 2.47 -3.32
CA TYR A 125 3.08 1.19 -3.22
C TYR A 125 4.55 1.33 -2.80
N GLY A 126 5.24 2.37 -3.28
CA GLY A 126 6.62 2.67 -2.89
C GLY A 126 6.76 3.12 -1.42
N ALA A 127 5.68 3.61 -0.80
CA ALA A 127 5.66 3.99 0.61
C ALA A 127 5.32 2.81 1.54
N LEU A 128 4.81 1.70 1.01
CA LEU A 128 4.45 0.52 1.78
C LEU A 128 5.67 -0.39 2.02
N PRO A 129 5.77 -1.03 3.20
CA PRO A 129 6.78 -2.04 3.47
C PRO A 129 6.53 -3.29 2.62
N ASN A 130 7.59 -4.04 2.31
CA ASN A 130 7.55 -5.18 1.37
C ASN A 130 6.48 -6.21 1.72
N ASP A 131 6.27 -6.51 2.99
CA ASP A 131 5.28 -7.51 3.41
C ASP A 131 3.85 -7.07 3.07
N ILE A 132 3.52 -5.77 3.18
CA ILE A 132 2.20 -5.26 2.76
C ILE A 132 2.07 -5.25 1.23
N ARG A 133 3.20 -5.15 0.50
CA ARG A 133 3.20 -5.17 -0.97
C ARG A 133 2.76 -6.52 -1.54
N GLU A 134 2.78 -7.58 -0.74
CA GLU A 134 2.21 -8.89 -1.10
C GLU A 134 0.68 -8.84 -1.33
N LEU A 135 -0.01 -7.85 -0.76
CA LEU A 135 -1.45 -7.63 -0.97
C LEU A 135 -1.77 -6.91 -2.28
N LEU A 136 -0.76 -6.42 -2.99
CA LEU A 136 -0.96 -5.60 -4.18
C LEU A 136 -1.37 -6.44 -5.39
N PRO A 137 -2.06 -5.84 -6.38
CA PRO A 137 -2.43 -6.53 -7.60
C PRO A 137 -1.21 -7.20 -8.24
N ALA A 138 -1.39 -8.41 -8.80
CA ALA A 138 -0.27 -9.19 -9.35
C ALA A 138 0.56 -8.44 -10.41
N ALA A 139 -0.05 -7.51 -11.14
CA ALA A 139 0.63 -6.63 -12.10
C ALA A 139 1.66 -5.67 -11.45
N ARG A 140 1.56 -5.47 -10.13
CA ARG A 140 2.35 -4.54 -9.31
C ARG A 140 3.22 -5.26 -8.28
N ALA A 141 2.85 -6.48 -7.88
CA ALA A 141 3.63 -7.33 -6.96
C ALA A 141 5.01 -7.73 -7.52
N ILE A 142 5.21 -7.63 -8.84
CA ILE A 142 6.49 -7.90 -9.51
C ILE A 142 7.23 -6.60 -9.81
N GLN A 143 7.82 -5.98 -8.78
CA GLN A 143 8.90 -5.00 -8.97
C GLN A 143 10.05 -5.35 -8.00
N PRO A 144 10.88 -6.36 -8.31
CA PRO A 144 12.14 -6.55 -7.61
C PRO A 144 13.08 -5.41 -7.98
N LYS A 145 13.01 -4.31 -7.22
CA LYS A 145 13.98 -3.23 -7.31
C LYS A 145 15.12 -3.50 -6.32
N ASP A 146 15.94 -4.50 -6.63
CA ASP A 146 17.35 -4.58 -6.25
C ASP A 146 18.05 -5.75 -6.98
N ALA A 147 18.24 -5.59 -8.30
CA ALA A 147 19.35 -6.21 -9.01
C ALA A 147 20.51 -5.19 -9.07
N GLY A 148 20.97 -4.73 -7.90
CA GLY A 148 22.23 -4.04 -7.72
C GLY A 148 23.40 -5.03 -7.65
N ALA A 149 23.52 -5.93 -8.62
CA ALA A 149 24.73 -6.75 -8.78
C ALA A 149 25.74 -5.94 -9.58
N GLY A 150 26.56 -5.17 -8.88
CA GLY A 150 27.75 -4.55 -9.44
C GLY A 150 28.62 -5.60 -10.13
N GLY A 151 28.64 -5.56 -11.45
CA GLY A 151 29.61 -6.28 -12.26
C GLY A 151 30.99 -5.64 -12.09
N ALA A 152 31.93 -6.41 -11.56
CA ALA A 152 33.37 -6.21 -11.77
C ALA A 152 34.06 -7.55 -11.49
N GLY A 153 34.11 -8.41 -12.50
CA GLY A 153 34.65 -9.76 -12.39
C GLY A 153 34.87 -10.42 -13.73
N ALA A 154 35.76 -9.84 -14.55
CA ALA A 154 36.55 -10.47 -15.61
C ALA A 154 37.48 -9.36 -16.14
N GLY A 155 38.81 -9.47 -16.16
CA GLY A 155 39.65 -10.63 -16.29
C GLY A 155 40.45 -10.42 -17.56
N GLU A 156 41.64 -9.82 -17.46
CA GLU A 156 42.64 -9.89 -18.52
C GLU A 156 43.96 -10.36 -17.92
N ALA A 157 44.22 -11.63 -18.18
CA ALA A 157 45.50 -12.28 -18.03
C ALA A 157 46.40 -11.82 -19.18
N GLU A 158 47.46 -11.07 -18.88
CA GLU A 158 48.55 -10.87 -19.83
C GLU A 158 49.71 -11.79 -19.42
N GLY A 159 49.79 -12.93 -20.11
CA GLY A 159 50.96 -13.78 -20.08
C GLY A 159 52.14 -13.08 -20.76
N ARG A 160 53.28 -13.03 -20.09
CA ARG A 160 54.58 -12.83 -20.74
C ARG A 160 55.51 -13.93 -20.30
N GLY A 161 55.68 -14.90 -21.20
CA GLY A 161 56.81 -15.81 -21.15
C GLY A 161 58.09 -15.13 -21.64
N GLY A 162 59.20 -15.85 -21.46
CA GLY A 162 60.39 -15.68 -22.31
C GLY A 162 61.61 -15.14 -21.59
N ALA A 163 62.50 -16.07 -21.25
CA ALA A 163 63.92 -15.87 -20.99
C ALA A 163 64.63 -15.00 -22.04
N ASP A 164 65.61 -14.20 -21.60
CA ASP A 164 66.99 -14.21 -22.12
C ASP A 164 67.88 -13.28 -21.27
N GLY A 165 69.08 -13.74 -20.87
CA GLY A 165 70.09 -12.93 -20.17
C GLY A 165 70.88 -13.67 -19.11
#